data_AF-A0A9E1ITY8-F1
#
_entry.id   AF-A0A9E1ITY8-F1
#
_cell.length_a   1.000
_cell.length_b   1.000
_cell.length_c   1.000
_cell.angle_alpha   90.00
_cell.angle_beta   90.00
_cell.angle_gamma   90.00
#
_symmetry.space_group_name_H-M   'P 1'
#
loop_
_entity.id
_entity.type
_entity.pdbx_description
1 polymer ?
#
loop_
_entity_poly.entity_id
_entity_poly.type
_entity_poly.pdbx_seq_one_letter_code
_entity_poly.pdbx_strand_id
1 'polypeptide(L)'
;MSASIGEIANNANQAAKVSMEAVEVAKRTNETISTLGGSSKEIGEVVKMITSIAEQTNLLALNATIEAARAGEAGKGFAVVANEVKELANQTAQATEEIGGKVQTIQTDSNNAVDAIGEISNIINKINDVSSTIASAVEEQSVTTNEMTRNVSEAAKVVGEISQNISGVSAAAEETTQGSSQTKDAANELSKFAVDLQGLVNRFKI
;
A
#
# COMPACT_ATOMS: atom_id res chain seq x y z
N MET A 1 -1.54 -2.86 -23.16
CA MET A 1 -2.43 -2.19 -22.21
C MET A 1 -3.23 -3.18 -21.38
N SER A 2 -4.08 -4.04 -21.96
CA SER A 2 -4.85 -5.03 -21.16
C SER A 2 -3.98 -5.96 -20.30
N ALA A 3 -2.82 -6.40 -20.80
CA ALA A 3 -1.86 -7.17 -20.01
C ALA A 3 -1.33 -6.40 -18.79
N SER A 4 -0.98 -5.12 -18.97
CA SER A 4 -0.48 -4.25 -17.90
C SER A 4 -1.58 -3.93 -16.86
N ILE A 5 -2.82 -3.74 -17.28
CA ILE A 5 -3.98 -3.55 -16.38
C ILE A 5 -4.17 -4.79 -15.51
N GLY A 6 -4.16 -5.98 -16.11
CA GLY A 6 -4.27 -7.24 -15.35
C GLY A 6 -3.12 -7.45 -14.37
N GLU A 7 -1.89 -7.07 -14.75
CA GLU A 7 -0.73 -7.15 -13.87
C GLU A 7 -0.82 -6.19 -12.67
N ILE A 8 -1.29 -4.94 -12.88
CA ILE A 8 -1.51 -3.98 -11.80
C ILE A 8 -2.59 -4.49 -10.84
N ALA A 9 -3.70 -5.05 -11.35
CA ALA A 9 -4.75 -5.63 -10.50
C ALA A 9 -4.23 -6.79 -9.65
N ASN A 10 -3.41 -7.66 -10.24
CA ASN A 10 -2.78 -8.77 -9.52
C ASN A 10 -1.81 -8.27 -8.44
N ASN A 11 -0.99 -7.26 -8.77
CA ASN A 11 -0.06 -6.65 -7.82
C ASN A 11 -0.79 -5.95 -6.67
N ALA A 12 -1.90 -5.27 -6.93
CA ALA A 12 -2.72 -4.62 -5.90
C ALA A 12 -3.35 -5.66 -4.94
N ASN A 13 -3.88 -6.76 -5.48
CA ASN A 13 -4.40 -7.86 -4.66
C ASN A 13 -3.29 -8.55 -3.84
N GLN A 14 -2.11 -8.72 -4.42
CA GLN A 14 -0.95 -9.27 -3.69
C GLN A 14 -0.50 -8.33 -2.57
N ALA A 15 -0.47 -7.02 -2.81
CA ALA A 15 -0.14 -6.02 -1.79
C ALA A 15 -1.16 -6.03 -0.63
N ALA A 16 -2.46 -6.16 -0.93
CA ALA A 16 -3.50 -6.30 0.10
C ALA A 16 -3.28 -7.57 0.94
N LYS A 17 -2.95 -8.71 0.30
CA LYS A 17 -2.64 -9.96 1.01
C LYS A 17 -1.43 -9.82 1.93
N VAL A 18 -0.33 -9.26 1.44
CA VAL A 18 0.89 -9.03 2.24
C VAL A 18 0.60 -8.07 3.40
N SER A 19 -0.25 -7.07 3.18
CA SER A 19 -0.67 -6.14 4.24
C SER A 19 -1.43 -6.88 5.35
N MET A 20 -2.38 -7.76 5.01
CA MET A 20 -3.08 -8.57 6.01
C MET A 20 -2.13 -9.49 6.80
N GLU A 21 -1.16 -10.13 6.13
CA GLU A 21 -0.13 -10.92 6.80
C GLU A 21 0.71 -10.07 7.76
N ALA A 22 1.06 -8.84 7.36
CA ALA A 22 1.80 -7.90 8.19
C ALA A 22 1.01 -7.44 9.42
N VAL A 23 -0.32 -7.27 9.33
CA VAL A 23 -1.19 -6.98 10.49
C VAL A 23 -1.12 -8.10 11.52
N GLU A 24 -1.20 -9.36 11.09
CA GLU A 24 -1.11 -10.50 12.01
C GLU A 24 0.26 -10.59 12.69
N VAL A 25 1.34 -10.30 11.96
CA VAL A 25 2.70 -10.23 12.52
C VAL A 25 2.81 -9.09 13.55
N ALA A 26 2.29 -7.91 13.24
CA ALA A 26 2.27 -6.77 14.15
C ALA A 26 1.50 -7.11 15.44
N LYS A 27 0.32 -7.72 15.31
CA LYS A 27 -0.50 -8.17 16.45
C LYS A 27 0.25 -9.15 17.36
N ARG A 28 0.84 -10.21 16.80
CA ARG A 28 1.62 -11.19 17.58
C ARG A 28 2.84 -10.54 18.26
N THR A 29 3.47 -9.57 17.59
CA THR A 29 4.58 -8.82 18.17
C THR A 29 4.10 -7.98 19.36
N ASN A 30 2.95 -7.32 19.23
CA ASN A 30 2.33 -6.56 20.30
C ASN A 30 2.02 -7.42 21.53
N GLU A 31 1.45 -8.62 21.33
CA GLU A 31 1.18 -9.59 22.40
C GLU A 31 2.46 -10.02 23.13
N THR A 32 3.54 -10.24 22.38
CA THR A 32 4.84 -10.63 22.94
C THR A 32 5.44 -9.51 23.80
N ILE A 33 5.41 -8.26 23.31
CA ILE A 33 5.90 -7.10 24.07
C ILE A 33 5.00 -6.81 25.28
N SER A 34 3.68 -6.96 25.16
CA SER A 34 2.77 -6.82 26.29
C SER A 34 3.08 -7.87 27.39
N THR A 35 3.41 -9.09 27.00
CA THR A 35 3.84 -10.14 27.93
C THR A 35 5.15 -9.76 28.62
N LEU A 36 6.12 -9.24 27.85
CA LEU A 36 7.39 -8.73 28.40
C LEU A 36 7.19 -7.59 29.41
N GLY A 37 6.27 -6.67 29.13
CA GLY A 37 5.88 -5.60 30.05
C GLY A 37 5.30 -6.15 31.36
N GLY A 38 4.44 -7.18 31.26
CA GLY A 38 3.90 -7.91 32.40
C GLY A 38 4.99 -8.58 33.24
N SER A 39 5.85 -9.38 32.63
CA SER A 39 6.97 -10.04 33.32
C SER A 39 7.94 -9.03 33.96
N SER A 40 8.19 -7.90 33.31
CA SER A 40 9.03 -6.83 33.86
C SER A 40 8.41 -6.18 35.09
N LYS A 41 7.08 -6.13 35.17
CA LYS A 41 6.37 -5.64 36.36
C LYS A 41 6.53 -6.61 37.54
N GLU A 42 6.39 -7.91 37.30
CA GLU A 42 6.61 -8.96 38.30
C GLU A 42 8.05 -8.93 38.84
N ILE A 43 9.05 -8.77 37.96
CA ILE A 43 10.45 -8.60 38.37
C ILE A 43 10.59 -7.36 39.26
N GLY A 44 9.93 -6.25 38.91
CA GLY A 44 9.93 -5.04 39.73
C GLY A 44 9.38 -5.24 41.14
N GLU A 45 8.35 -6.08 41.31
CA GLU A 45 7.81 -6.45 42.62
C GLU A 45 8.80 -7.32 43.42
N VAL A 46 9.45 -8.28 42.77
CA VAL A 46 10.51 -9.10 43.39
C VAL A 46 11.68 -8.23 43.84
N VAL A 47 12.13 -7.28 43.03
CA VAL A 47 13.22 -6.36 43.37
C VAL A 47 12.85 -5.51 44.61
N LYS A 48 11.63 -5.00 44.68
CA LYS A 48 11.13 -4.27 45.88
C LYS A 48 11.11 -5.14 47.13
N MET A 49 10.73 -6.41 47.00
CA MET A 49 10.75 -7.37 48.11
C MET A 49 12.19 -7.63 48.57
N ILE A 50 13.14 -7.84 47.65
CA ILE A 50 14.56 -8.06 48.01
C ILE A 50 15.13 -6.81 48.68
N THR A 51 14.79 -5.61 48.20
CA THR A 51 15.19 -4.34 48.82
C THR A 51 14.72 -4.27 50.27
N SER A 52 13.44 -4.58 50.52
CA SER A 52 12.87 -4.65 51.88
C SER A 52 13.59 -5.67 52.78
N ILE A 53 13.96 -6.83 52.23
CA ILE A 53 14.71 -7.88 52.96
C ILE A 53 16.13 -7.38 53.30
N ALA A 54 16.80 -6.70 52.38
CA ALA A 54 18.13 -6.12 52.61
C ALA A 54 18.08 -5.06 53.72
N GLU A 55 17.08 -4.17 53.71
CA GLU A 55 16.87 -3.18 54.76
C GLU A 55 16.62 -3.83 56.14
N GLN A 56 15.76 -4.86 56.21
CA GLN A 56 15.54 -5.61 57.45
C GLN A 56 16.80 -6.33 57.93
N THR A 57 17.58 -6.91 57.02
CA THR A 57 18.84 -7.59 57.33
C THR A 57 19.86 -6.60 57.87
N ASN A 58 19.94 -5.39 57.29
CA ASN A 58 20.78 -4.30 57.79
C ASN A 58 20.38 -3.86 59.21
N LEU A 59 19.08 -3.76 59.49
CA LEU A 59 18.56 -3.45 60.84
C LEU A 59 18.87 -4.56 61.85
N LEU A 60 18.72 -5.83 61.46
CA LEU A 60 19.08 -6.99 62.27
C LEU A 60 20.58 -7.02 62.58
N ALA A 61 21.42 -6.77 61.57
CA ALA A 61 22.86 -6.67 61.72
C ALA A 61 23.26 -5.52 62.66
N LEU A 62 22.61 -4.36 62.55
CA LEU A 62 22.81 -3.24 63.46
C LEU A 62 22.49 -3.61 64.91
N ASN A 63 21.35 -4.26 65.16
CA ASN A 63 20.97 -4.74 66.49
C ASN A 63 21.99 -5.75 67.04
N ALA A 64 22.49 -6.66 66.19
CA ALA A 64 23.54 -7.60 66.57
C ALA A 64 24.87 -6.90 66.90
N THR A 65 25.25 -5.86 66.16
CA THR A 65 26.43 -5.03 66.47
C THR A 65 26.28 -4.33 67.83
N ILE A 66 25.09 -3.83 68.15
CA ILE A 66 24.79 -3.21 69.47
C ILE A 66 24.92 -4.23 70.60
N GLU A 67 24.34 -5.43 70.45
CA GLU A 67 24.39 -6.45 71.50
C GLU A 67 25.81 -7.03 71.65
N ALA A 68 26.56 -7.17 70.55
CA ALA A 68 27.97 -7.56 70.58
C ALA A 68 28.84 -6.53 71.32
N ALA A 69 28.59 -5.23 71.13
CA ALA A 69 29.27 -4.18 71.89
C ALA A 69 28.92 -4.24 73.38
N ARG A 70 27.68 -4.60 73.73
CA ARG A 70 27.22 -4.77 75.11
C ARG A 70 27.90 -5.95 75.83
N ALA A 71 28.25 -7.00 75.11
CA ALA A 71 28.99 -8.16 75.62
C ALA A 71 30.50 -7.91 75.84
N GLY A 72 31.03 -6.74 75.46
CA GLY A 72 32.43 -6.36 75.67
C GLY A 72 33.42 -7.26 74.92
N GLU A 73 34.50 -7.69 75.58
CA GLU A 73 35.54 -8.54 74.97
C GLU A 73 35.01 -9.89 74.45
N ALA A 74 33.99 -10.46 75.09
CA ALA A 74 33.38 -11.72 74.67
C ALA A 74 32.57 -11.59 73.36
N GLY A 75 32.18 -10.37 72.98
CA GLY A 75 31.38 -10.08 71.79
C GLY A 75 32.19 -9.73 70.53
N LYS A 76 33.52 -9.61 70.61
CA LYS A 76 34.35 -9.14 69.48
C LYS A 76 34.17 -9.95 68.19
N GLY A 77 34.11 -11.28 68.29
CA GLY A 77 33.89 -12.16 67.13
C GLY A 77 32.51 -11.95 66.49
N PHE A 78 31.47 -11.78 67.33
CA PHE A 78 30.11 -11.48 66.87
C PHE A 78 30.01 -10.10 66.21
N ALA A 79 30.73 -9.10 66.73
CA ALA A 79 30.75 -7.76 66.15
C ALA A 79 31.33 -7.73 64.73
N VAL A 80 32.37 -8.54 64.45
CA VAL A 80 32.94 -8.67 63.10
C VAL A 80 31.92 -9.26 62.13
N VAL A 81 31.27 -10.36 62.51
CA VAL A 81 30.24 -11.00 61.68
C VAL A 81 29.05 -10.07 61.44
N ALA A 82 28.59 -9.36 62.48
CA ALA A 82 27.50 -8.41 62.35
C ALA A 82 27.83 -7.26 61.38
N ASN A 83 29.06 -6.74 61.41
CA ASN A 83 29.50 -5.72 60.45
C ASN A 83 29.60 -6.26 59.01
N GLU A 84 30.07 -7.50 58.82
CA GLU A 84 30.13 -8.13 57.50
C GLU A 84 28.72 -8.32 56.90
N VAL A 85 27.77 -8.79 57.72
CA VAL A 85 26.35 -8.93 57.31
C VAL A 85 25.75 -7.57 56.97
N LYS A 86 26.08 -6.53 57.74
CA LYS A 86 25.63 -5.15 57.49
C LYS A 86 26.13 -4.64 56.13
N GLU A 87 27.40 -4.87 55.82
CA GLU A 87 28.00 -4.47 54.54
C GLU A 87 27.35 -5.23 53.37
N LEU A 88 27.17 -6.54 53.51
CA LEU A 88 26.51 -7.37 52.51
C LEU A 88 25.06 -6.92 52.24
N ALA A 89 24.34 -6.52 53.29
CA ALA A 89 22.99 -5.99 53.18
C ALA A 89 22.96 -4.64 52.41
N ASN A 90 23.92 -3.74 52.68
CA ASN A 90 24.05 -2.49 51.93
C ASN A 90 24.37 -2.73 50.44
N GLN A 91 25.31 -3.64 50.16
CA GLN A 91 25.65 -4.02 48.77
C GLN A 91 24.44 -4.62 48.05
N THR A 92 23.66 -5.44 48.75
CA THR A 92 22.41 -6.02 48.21
C THR A 92 21.41 -4.91 47.87
N ALA A 93 21.19 -3.95 48.77
CA ALA A 93 20.27 -2.84 48.55
C ALA A 93 20.67 -1.99 47.33
N GLN A 94 21.97 -1.69 47.21
CA GLN A 94 22.51 -0.93 46.07
C GLN A 94 22.35 -1.70 44.74
N ALA A 95 22.65 -3.00 44.73
CA ALA A 95 22.45 -3.84 43.55
C ALA A 95 20.97 -3.93 43.16
N THR A 96 20.05 -4.03 44.12
CA THR A 96 18.61 -4.04 43.83
C THR A 96 18.11 -2.71 43.29
N GLU A 97 18.67 -1.58 43.75
CA GLU A 97 18.34 -0.25 43.20
C GLU A 97 18.74 -0.14 41.73
N GLU A 98 19.97 -0.57 41.38
CA GLU A 98 20.43 -0.60 39.99
C GLU A 98 19.57 -1.51 39.10
N ILE A 99 19.19 -2.69 39.59
CA ILE A 99 18.28 -3.60 38.88
C ILE A 99 16.90 -2.94 38.71
N GLY A 100 16.40 -2.25 39.73
CA GLY A 100 15.14 -1.50 39.68
C GLY A 100 15.14 -0.45 38.57
N GLY A 101 16.23 0.31 38.44
CA GLY A 101 16.43 1.26 37.34
C GLY A 101 16.38 0.58 35.97
N LYS A 102 17.07 -0.55 35.79
CA LYS A 102 17.06 -1.32 34.53
C LYS A 102 15.66 -1.84 34.19
N VAL A 103 14.93 -2.36 35.18
CA VAL A 103 13.55 -2.84 35.00
C VAL A 103 12.64 -1.70 34.54
N GLN A 104 12.79 -0.50 35.11
CA GLN A 104 12.00 0.66 34.70
C GLN A 104 12.31 1.12 33.27
N THR A 105 13.57 1.05 32.84
CA THR A 105 13.94 1.27 31.44
C THR A 105 13.27 0.24 30.53
N ILE A 106 13.32 -1.05 30.87
CA ILE A 106 12.68 -2.13 30.08
C ILE A 106 11.17 -1.89 29.96
N GLN A 107 10.50 -1.49 31.04
CA GLN A 107 9.06 -1.17 31.01
C GLN A 107 8.76 0.01 30.09
N THR A 108 9.58 1.06 30.15
CA THR A 108 9.44 2.25 29.28
C THR A 108 9.64 1.88 27.81
N ASP A 109 10.70 1.14 27.50
CA ASP A 109 11.00 0.70 26.14
C ASP A 109 9.93 -0.25 25.58
N SER A 110 9.38 -1.11 26.43
CA SER A 110 8.26 -1.99 26.06
C SER A 110 7.00 -1.20 25.70
N ASN A 111 6.67 -0.16 26.47
CA ASN A 111 5.52 0.70 26.15
C ASN A 111 5.74 1.47 24.84
N ASN A 112 6.93 2.06 24.66
CA ASN A 112 7.29 2.74 23.41
C ASN A 112 7.20 1.79 22.20
N ALA A 113 7.58 0.53 22.36
CA ALA A 113 7.47 -0.48 21.32
C ALA A 113 6.00 -0.82 20.99
N VAL A 114 5.11 -0.91 22.00
CA VAL A 114 3.67 -1.08 21.79
C VAL A 114 3.08 0.07 20.98
N ASP A 115 3.42 1.31 21.33
CA ASP A 115 2.94 2.50 20.61
C ASP A 115 3.42 2.50 19.15
N ALA A 116 4.70 2.21 18.92
CA ALA A 116 5.28 2.11 17.58
C ALA A 116 4.62 0.99 16.74
N ILE A 117 4.34 -0.17 17.34
CA ILE A 117 3.62 -1.26 16.67
C ILE A 117 2.17 -0.85 16.33
N GLY A 118 1.53 -0.06 17.19
CA GLY A 118 0.23 0.54 16.92
C GLY A 118 0.25 1.46 15.69
N GLU A 119 1.26 2.34 15.59
CA GLU A 119 1.45 3.19 14.42
C GLU A 119 1.72 2.38 13.14
N ILE A 120 2.57 1.36 13.21
CA ILE A 120 2.84 0.45 12.09
C ILE A 120 1.54 -0.24 11.63
N SER A 121 0.72 -0.71 12.56
CA SER A 121 -0.57 -1.34 12.25
C SER A 121 -1.52 -0.38 11.51
N ASN A 122 -1.55 0.89 11.93
CA ASN A 122 -2.33 1.93 11.25
C ASN A 122 -1.81 2.20 9.82
N ILE A 123 -0.49 2.22 9.62
CA ILE A 123 0.11 2.40 8.30
C ILE A 123 -0.23 1.22 7.39
N ILE A 124 -0.14 -0.02 7.89
CA ILE A 124 -0.47 -1.22 7.11
C ILE A 124 -1.95 -1.21 6.69
N ASN A 125 -2.87 -0.83 7.58
CA ASN A 125 -4.29 -0.68 7.23
C ASN A 125 -4.50 0.34 6.10
N LYS A 126 -3.82 1.49 6.15
CA LYS A 126 -3.87 2.47 5.05
C LYS A 126 -3.34 1.90 3.73
N ILE A 127 -2.29 1.07 3.76
CA ILE A 127 -1.78 0.40 2.56
C ILE A 127 -2.84 -0.57 1.99
N ASN A 128 -3.54 -1.30 2.85
CA ASN A 128 -4.61 -2.19 2.43
C ASN A 128 -5.76 -1.43 1.75
N ASP A 129 -6.20 -0.31 2.33
CA ASP A 129 -7.27 0.54 1.76
C ASP A 129 -6.89 1.12 0.40
N VAL A 130 -5.65 1.63 0.27
CA VAL A 130 -5.12 2.12 -0.99
C VAL A 130 -5.02 0.99 -2.03
N SER A 131 -4.56 -0.19 -1.63
CA SER A 131 -4.47 -1.35 -2.53
C SER A 131 -5.85 -1.77 -3.05
N SER A 132 -6.86 -1.77 -2.18
CA SER A 132 -8.25 -2.04 -2.59
C SER A 132 -8.78 -0.99 -3.55
N THR A 133 -8.48 0.29 -3.30
CA THR A 133 -8.89 1.40 -4.17
C THR A 133 -8.25 1.28 -5.56
N ILE A 134 -6.95 0.93 -5.61
CA ILE A 134 -6.23 0.67 -6.86
C ILE A 134 -6.88 -0.49 -7.61
N ALA A 135 -7.18 -1.61 -6.94
CA ALA A 135 -7.81 -2.76 -7.57
C ALA A 135 -9.15 -2.38 -8.24
N SER A 136 -10.01 -1.62 -7.55
CA SER A 136 -11.27 -1.13 -8.12
C SER A 136 -11.07 -0.17 -9.30
N ALA A 137 -10.14 0.79 -9.18
CA ALA A 137 -9.85 1.73 -10.27
C ALA A 137 -9.30 1.03 -11.52
N VAL A 138 -8.51 -0.03 -11.34
CA VAL A 138 -7.96 -0.84 -12.43
C VAL A 138 -9.05 -1.69 -13.10
N GLU A 139 -10.01 -2.19 -12.34
CA GLU A 139 -11.19 -2.88 -12.89
C GLU A 139 -12.03 -1.94 -13.76
N GLU A 140 -12.27 -0.71 -13.31
CA GLU A 140 -12.95 0.33 -14.10
C GLU A 140 -12.17 0.65 -15.38
N GLN A 141 -10.85 0.86 -15.30
CA GLN A 141 -10.00 1.08 -16.47
C GLN A 141 -10.06 -0.08 -17.47
N SER A 142 -10.18 -1.32 -17.00
CA SER A 142 -10.32 -2.51 -17.85
C SER A 142 -11.61 -2.45 -18.66
N VAL A 143 -12.73 -2.10 -18.02
CA VAL A 143 -14.03 -1.92 -18.68
C VAL A 143 -13.94 -0.82 -19.74
N THR A 144 -13.44 0.37 -19.38
CA THR A 144 -13.31 1.49 -20.33
C THR A 144 -12.41 1.15 -21.50
N THR A 145 -11.31 0.41 -21.28
CA THR A 145 -10.40 -0.02 -22.35
C THR A 145 -11.07 -0.99 -23.33
N ASN A 146 -11.90 -1.91 -22.82
CA ASN A 146 -12.68 -2.82 -23.66
C ASN A 146 -13.74 -2.07 -24.49
N GLU A 147 -14.42 -1.09 -23.90
CA GLU A 147 -15.36 -0.23 -24.63
C GLU A 147 -14.67 0.59 -25.71
N MET A 148 -13.51 1.19 -25.41
CA MET A 148 -12.71 1.91 -26.41
C MET A 148 -12.32 0.99 -27.57
N THR A 149 -11.89 -0.24 -27.27
CA THR A 149 -11.51 -1.23 -28.29
C THR A 149 -12.70 -1.55 -29.20
N ARG A 150 -13.90 -1.71 -28.62
CA ARG A 150 -15.14 -1.93 -29.38
C ARG A 150 -15.48 -0.74 -30.27
N ASN A 151 -15.46 0.48 -29.72
CA ASN A 151 -15.78 1.70 -30.45
C ASN A 151 -14.80 1.94 -31.61
N VAL A 152 -13.51 1.67 -31.42
CA VAL A 152 -12.50 1.79 -32.47
C VAL A 152 -12.75 0.76 -33.59
N SER A 153 -13.11 -0.47 -33.25
CA SER A 153 -13.45 -1.51 -34.23
C SER A 153 -14.68 -1.14 -35.05
N GLU A 154 -15.72 -0.61 -34.39
CA GLU A 154 -16.93 -0.12 -35.07
C GLU A 154 -16.64 1.06 -35.99
N ALA A 155 -15.86 2.05 -35.52
CA ALA A 155 -15.43 3.18 -36.34
C ALA A 155 -14.61 2.71 -37.57
N ALA A 156 -13.71 1.73 -37.40
CA ALA A 156 -12.95 1.16 -38.50
C ALA A 156 -13.86 0.50 -39.55
N LYS A 157 -14.93 -0.20 -39.12
CA LYS A 157 -15.94 -0.78 -40.01
C LYS A 157 -16.68 0.31 -40.79
N VAL A 158 -17.14 1.35 -40.12
CA VAL A 158 -17.84 2.49 -40.74
C VAL A 158 -16.94 3.19 -41.76
N VAL A 159 -15.66 3.39 -41.45
CA VAL A 159 -14.68 3.95 -42.40
C VAL A 159 -14.53 3.05 -43.63
N GLY A 160 -14.55 1.72 -43.45
CA GLY A 160 -14.55 0.76 -44.55
C GLY A 160 -15.78 0.89 -45.46
N GLU A 161 -16.98 1.01 -44.87
CA GLU A 161 -18.24 1.23 -45.61
C GLU A 161 -18.23 2.57 -46.36
N ILE A 162 -17.73 3.65 -45.74
CA ILE A 162 -17.54 4.95 -46.41
C ILE A 162 -16.61 4.81 -47.60
N SER A 163 -15.48 4.10 -47.46
CA SER A 163 -14.55 3.89 -48.56
C SER A 163 -15.20 3.16 -49.74
N GLN A 164 -16.06 2.17 -49.48
CA GLN A 164 -16.81 1.48 -50.55
C GLN A 164 -17.83 2.41 -51.21
N ASN A 165 -18.57 3.19 -50.43
CA ASN A 165 -19.53 4.16 -50.97
C ASN A 165 -18.85 5.20 -51.85
N ILE A 166 -17.67 5.71 -51.46
CA ILE A 166 -16.89 6.66 -52.25
C ILE A 166 -16.40 6.04 -53.56
N SER A 167 -15.96 4.78 -53.55
CA SER A 167 -15.63 4.07 -54.79
C SER A 167 -16.85 3.97 -55.73
N GLY A 168 -18.04 3.71 -55.19
CA GLY A 168 -19.29 3.69 -55.95
C GLY A 168 -19.66 5.07 -56.54
N VAL A 169 -19.53 6.14 -55.74
CA VAL A 169 -19.75 7.52 -56.21
C VAL A 169 -18.77 7.89 -57.33
N SER A 170 -17.50 7.50 -57.21
CA SER A 170 -16.49 7.73 -58.24
C SER A 170 -16.86 7.05 -59.56
N ALA A 171 -17.29 5.79 -59.51
CA ALA A 171 -17.73 5.05 -60.70
C ALA A 171 -18.97 5.69 -61.36
N ALA A 172 -19.96 6.12 -60.57
CA ALA A 172 -21.15 6.80 -61.09
C ALA A 172 -20.82 8.16 -61.74
N ALA A 173 -19.84 8.88 -61.18
CA ALA A 173 -19.35 10.14 -61.75
C ALA A 173 -18.63 9.93 -63.09
N GLU A 174 -17.85 8.86 -63.22
CA GLU A 174 -17.22 8.46 -64.49
C GLU A 174 -18.26 8.12 -65.56
N GLU A 175 -19.28 7.32 -65.21
CA GLU A 175 -20.37 6.96 -66.12
C GLU A 175 -21.16 8.20 -66.58
N THR A 176 -21.46 9.12 -65.66
CA THR A 176 -22.13 10.39 -65.96
C THR A 176 -21.31 11.25 -66.91
N THR A 177 -19.99 11.30 -66.72
CA THR A 177 -19.07 12.04 -67.58
C THR A 177 -19.06 11.44 -68.99
N GLN A 178 -19.06 10.11 -69.10
CA GLN A 178 -19.11 9.42 -70.38
C GLN A 178 -20.43 9.65 -71.11
N GLY A 179 -21.58 9.53 -70.42
CA GLY A 179 -22.90 9.82 -70.99
C GLY A 179 -23.05 11.28 -71.43
N SER A 180 -22.46 12.22 -70.67
CA SER A 180 -22.43 13.64 -71.05
C SER A 180 -21.61 13.87 -72.33
N SER A 181 -20.50 13.15 -72.51
CA SER A 181 -19.72 13.19 -73.75
C SER A 181 -20.52 12.66 -74.94
N GLN A 182 -21.19 11.51 -74.79
CA GLN A 182 -22.04 10.95 -75.85
C GLN A 182 -23.20 11.89 -76.22
N THR A 183 -23.82 12.52 -75.23
CA THR A 183 -24.88 13.52 -75.45
C THR A 183 -24.36 14.72 -76.23
N LYS A 184 -23.15 15.20 -75.90
CA LYS A 184 -22.47 16.28 -76.63
C LYS A 184 -22.21 15.89 -78.09
N ASP A 185 -21.75 14.67 -78.33
CA ASP A 185 -21.48 14.18 -79.69
C ASP A 185 -22.78 14.08 -80.51
N ALA A 186 -23.84 13.52 -79.95
CA ALA A 186 -25.16 13.46 -80.58
C ALA A 186 -25.73 14.86 -80.89
N ALA A 187 -25.57 15.82 -79.97
CA ALA A 187 -25.99 17.20 -80.19
C ALA A 187 -25.20 17.86 -81.35
N ASN A 188 -23.90 17.58 -81.47
CA ASN A 188 -23.08 18.06 -82.58
C ASN A 188 -23.52 17.47 -83.92
N GLU A 189 -23.84 16.17 -83.97
CA GLU A 189 -24.38 15.52 -85.16
C GLU A 189 -25.74 16.09 -85.56
N LEU A 190 -26.65 16.27 -84.60
CA LEU A 190 -27.96 16.87 -84.84
C LEU A 190 -27.83 18.30 -85.37
N SER A 191 -26.90 19.08 -84.82
CA SER A 191 -26.60 20.44 -85.31
C SER A 191 -26.10 20.42 -86.75
N LYS A 192 -25.25 19.46 -87.14
CA LYS A 192 -24.83 19.29 -88.54
C LYS A 192 -26.01 18.94 -89.44
N PHE A 193 -26.83 17.96 -89.06
CA PHE A 193 -28.02 17.59 -89.83
C PHE A 193 -28.98 18.76 -90.03
N ALA A 194 -29.19 19.59 -89.00
CA ALA A 194 -30.02 20.78 -89.10
C ALA A 194 -29.45 21.79 -90.12
N VAL A 195 -28.13 22.02 -90.11
CA VAL A 195 -27.44 22.89 -91.10
C VAL A 195 -27.58 22.33 -92.52
N ASP A 196 -27.39 21.03 -92.69
CA ASP A 196 -27.51 20.36 -94.00
C ASP A 196 -28.94 20.46 -94.54
N LEU A 197 -29.95 20.20 -93.71
CA LEU A 197 -31.36 20.35 -94.05
C LEU A 197 -31.71 21.80 -94.41
N GLN A 198 -31.22 22.78 -93.64
CA GLN A 198 -31.40 24.20 -93.95
C GLN A 198 -30.81 24.53 -95.32
N GLY A 199 -29.62 24.01 -95.64
CA GLY A 199 -28.96 24.15 -96.93
C GLY A 199 -29.78 23.54 -98.08
N LEU A 200 -30.31 22.34 -97.89
CA LEU A 200 -31.21 21.67 -98.82
C LEU A 200 -32.48 22.48 -99.07
N VAL A 201 -33.17 22.93 -98.01
CA VAL A 201 -34.40 23.75 -98.14
C VAL A 201 -34.12 25.07 -98.88
N ASN A 202 -32.99 25.72 -98.60
CA ASN A 202 -32.60 26.94 -99.31
C ASN A 202 -32.36 26.74 -100.81
N ARG A 203 -31.95 25.53 -101.24
CA ARG A 203 -31.83 25.20 -102.69
C ARG A 203 -33.18 25.07 -103.39
N PHE A 204 -34.26 24.78 -102.66
CA PHE A 204 -35.61 24.60 -103.21
C PHE A 204 -36.50 25.85 -103.09
N LYS A 205 -36.03 26.92 -102.43
CA LYS A 205 -36.68 28.23 -102.47
C LYS A 205 -36.37 28.90 -103.82
N ILE A 206 -37.39 28.95 -104.70
CA ILE A 206 -37.44 29.76 -105.92
C ILE A 206 -37.70 31.22 -105.55
#